data_AF-A0A7S1Z301-F1
#
_entry.id   AF-A0A7S1Z301-F1
#
_cell.length_a   1.000
_cell.length_b   1.000
_cell.length_c   1.000
_cell.angle_alpha   90.00
_cell.angle_beta   90.00
_cell.angle_gamma   90.00
#
_symmetry.space_group_name_H-M   'P 1'
#
loop_
_entity.id
_entity.type
_entity.pdbx_description
1 polymer ?
#
loop_
_entity_poly.entity_id
_entity_poly.type
_entity_poly.pdbx_seq_one_letter_code
_entity_poly.pdbx_strand_id
1 'polypeptide(L)'
;EGTHLSFQTLSCLRSCYRSFHALALNVLLLQSKTKFTMAPAKKKQRKKDAVTNADWVYAMRKWCDLGYDENPGSMKRTVFLDSEMSGPRLRNCKTHQNLFSIKLNSFKRGELENTNVRRQRKRKYGAIEKKLVDYIHARTKSCAQDKCGLSWIRMKTKCLQWANNLGGMEDFRCSDQWISDVLERNYLTRAGGAEDAGIKVQPAGMRGFARKAVKMKTAPS
;
A
#
# COMPACT_ATOMS: atom_id res chain seq x y z
N GLU A 1 -13.00 39.38 -82.31
CA GLU A 1 -11.79 39.72 -81.53
C GLU A 1 -11.32 38.46 -80.81
N GLY A 2 -10.32 37.78 -81.38
CA GLY A 2 -9.81 36.50 -80.85
C GLY A 2 -8.56 36.73 -80.02
N THR A 3 -8.61 36.45 -78.72
CA THR A 3 -7.46 36.55 -77.83
C THR A 3 -6.55 35.34 -78.02
N HIS A 4 -5.45 35.55 -78.74
CA HIS A 4 -4.38 34.59 -78.92
C HIS A 4 -3.54 34.55 -77.63
N LEU A 5 -3.87 33.65 -76.68
CA LEU A 5 -3.01 33.40 -75.52
C LEU A 5 -1.75 32.67 -75.98
N SER A 6 -0.59 33.33 -75.86
CA SER A 6 0.68 32.80 -76.32
C SER A 6 1.15 31.61 -75.46
N PHE A 7 1.64 30.57 -76.13
CA PHE A 7 2.17 29.33 -75.56
C PHE A 7 3.28 29.54 -74.51
N GLN A 8 3.90 30.72 -74.45
CA GLN A 8 4.94 31.06 -73.48
C GLN A 8 4.41 31.25 -72.04
N THR A 9 3.13 31.58 -71.86
CA THR A 9 2.57 31.76 -70.51
C THR A 9 2.31 30.44 -69.78
N LEU A 10 2.04 29.36 -70.51
CA LEU A 10 1.77 28.03 -69.94
C LEU A 10 3.04 27.27 -69.50
N SER A 11 4.21 27.56 -70.10
CA SER A 11 5.47 26.92 -69.69
C SER A 11 5.99 27.45 -68.36
N CYS A 12 5.78 28.74 -68.06
CA CYS A 12 6.21 29.36 -66.82
C CYS A 12 5.43 28.81 -65.60
N LEU A 13 4.11 28.61 -65.74
CA LEU A 13 3.26 28.04 -64.69
C LEU A 13 3.62 26.58 -64.35
N ARG A 14 4.02 25.76 -65.34
CA ARG A 14 4.45 24.37 -65.11
C ARG A 14 5.79 24.29 -64.36
N SER A 15 6.70 25.24 -64.58
CA SER A 15 7.99 25.30 -63.89
C SER A 15 7.82 25.63 -62.41
N CYS A 16 6.98 26.63 -62.09
CA CYS A 16 6.70 27.00 -60.70
C CYS A 16 5.99 25.89 -59.91
N TYR A 17 5.10 25.12 -60.53
CA TYR A 17 4.35 24.07 -59.84
C TYR A 17 5.24 22.89 -59.39
N ARG A 18 6.31 22.56 -60.14
CA ARG A 18 7.25 21.48 -59.76
C ARG A 18 8.08 21.83 -58.54
N SER A 19 8.49 23.10 -58.40
CA SER A 19 9.29 23.56 -57.25
C SER A 19 8.48 23.56 -55.95
N PHE A 20 7.20 23.93 -56.00
CA PHE A 20 6.32 23.90 -54.82
C PHE A 20 6.01 22.47 -54.34
N HIS A 21 5.83 21.52 -55.26
CA HIS A 21 5.53 20.14 -54.89
C HIS A 21 6.73 19.42 -54.23
N ALA A 22 7.95 19.76 -54.62
CA ALA A 22 9.17 19.21 -54.02
C ALA A 22 9.39 19.71 -52.58
N LEU A 23 9.06 20.98 -52.30
CA LEU A 23 9.15 21.53 -50.94
C LEU A 23 8.08 20.96 -50.01
N ALA A 24 6.84 20.77 -50.49
CA ALA A 24 5.75 20.19 -49.70
C ALA A 24 6.04 18.74 -49.27
N LEU A 25 6.65 17.93 -50.14
CA LEU A 25 7.03 16.55 -49.80
C LEU A 25 8.17 16.47 -48.78
N ASN A 26 9.12 17.40 -48.81
CA ASN A 26 10.21 17.44 -47.81
C ASN A 26 9.71 17.86 -46.42
N VAL A 27 8.74 18.75 -46.32
CA VAL A 27 8.13 19.14 -45.04
C VAL A 27 7.35 17.98 -44.40
N LEU A 28 6.62 17.20 -45.21
CA LEU A 28 5.90 16.01 -44.73
C LEU A 28 6.86 14.88 -44.30
N LEU A 29 7.98 14.69 -44.99
CA LEU A 29 9.00 13.70 -44.60
C LEU A 29 9.67 14.06 -43.26
N LEU A 30 9.89 15.35 -42.98
CA LEU A 30 10.46 15.81 -41.72
C LEU A 30 9.54 15.62 -40.51
N GLN A 31 8.21 15.67 -40.68
CA GLN A 31 7.26 15.45 -39.58
C GLN A 31 7.07 13.97 -39.21
N SER A 32 7.45 13.03 -40.08
CA SER A 32 7.29 11.59 -39.80
C SER A 32 8.39 10.98 -38.92
N LYS A 33 9.52 11.68 -38.71
CA LYS A 33 10.69 11.13 -38.01
C LYS A 33 10.79 11.47 -36.52
N THR A 34 9.90 12.30 -35.98
CA THR A 34 9.88 12.64 -34.54
C THR A 34 8.86 11.81 -33.77
N LYS A 35 8.87 10.48 -33.96
CA LYS A 35 8.27 9.58 -32.96
C LYS A 35 9.20 9.55 -31.74
N PHE A 36 9.04 10.54 -30.88
CA PHE A 36 9.64 10.62 -29.56
C PHE A 36 9.09 9.44 -28.75
N THR A 37 9.80 8.32 -28.78
CA THR A 37 9.49 7.17 -27.93
C THR A 37 9.82 7.59 -26.51
N MET A 38 8.81 8.07 -25.78
CA MET A 38 8.93 8.28 -24.34
C MET A 38 9.31 6.94 -23.72
N ALA A 39 10.58 6.80 -23.36
CA ALA A 39 11.08 5.62 -22.68
C ALA A 39 10.18 5.37 -21.46
N PRO A 40 9.64 4.15 -21.29
CA PRO A 40 8.71 3.86 -20.21
C PRO A 40 9.38 4.21 -18.89
N ALA A 41 8.79 5.15 -18.14
CA ALA A 41 9.27 5.57 -16.84
C ALA A 41 9.46 4.33 -15.97
N LYS A 42 10.73 4.00 -15.68
CA LYS A 42 11.08 2.86 -14.81
C LYS A 42 10.38 3.09 -13.47
N LYS A 43 9.32 2.34 -13.19
CA LYS A 43 8.65 2.35 -11.88
C LYS A 43 9.73 2.03 -10.85
N LYS A 44 10.07 3.01 -10.01
CA LYS A 44 11.00 2.87 -8.88
C LYS A 44 10.45 1.74 -8.00
N GLN A 45 11.00 0.54 -8.15
CA GLN A 45 10.71 -0.58 -7.26
C GLN A 45 11.11 -0.12 -5.86
N ARG A 46 10.11 0.11 -5.00
CA ARG A 46 10.36 0.46 -3.60
C ARG A 46 11.13 -0.70 -3.00
N LYS A 47 12.37 -0.45 -2.56
CA LYS A 47 13.18 -1.45 -1.85
C LYS A 47 12.33 -1.94 -0.67
N LYS A 48 12.09 -3.26 -0.64
CA LYS A 48 11.23 -3.97 0.34
C LYS A 48 11.68 -3.72 1.81
N ASP A 49 12.92 -3.26 1.97
CA ASP A 49 13.61 -3.13 3.25
C ASP A 49 13.84 -1.67 3.68
N ALA A 50 13.12 -0.71 3.09
CA ALA A 50 13.22 0.68 3.53
C ALA A 50 12.72 0.82 4.98
N VAL A 51 13.57 1.34 5.87
CA VAL A 51 13.22 1.71 7.24
C VAL A 51 12.24 2.88 7.19
N THR A 52 11.10 2.72 7.85
CA THR A 52 10.03 3.72 7.89
C THR A 52 10.12 4.56 9.17
N ASN A 53 9.43 5.70 9.21
CA ASN A 53 9.32 6.47 10.46
C ASN A 53 8.63 5.67 11.58
N ALA A 54 7.76 4.69 11.25
CA ALA A 54 7.12 3.84 12.25
C ALA A 54 8.15 3.00 13.02
N ASP A 55 9.13 2.44 12.30
CA ASP A 55 10.21 1.65 12.90
C ASP A 55 11.05 2.51 13.86
N TRP A 56 11.35 3.75 13.46
CA TRP A 56 12.05 4.71 14.32
C TRP A 56 11.24 5.08 15.57
N VAL A 57 9.94 5.35 15.43
CA VAL A 57 9.07 5.66 16.57
C VAL A 57 9.02 4.50 17.57
N TYR A 58 8.92 3.26 17.08
CA TYR A 58 8.96 2.07 17.92
C TYR A 58 10.28 1.97 18.69
N ALA A 59 11.41 2.09 18.00
CA ALA A 59 12.73 2.01 18.61
C ALA A 59 12.99 3.13 19.62
N MET A 60 12.61 4.37 19.32
CA MET A 60 12.78 5.50 20.25
C MET A 60 11.92 5.33 21.50
N ARG A 61 10.68 4.85 21.34
CA ARG A 61 9.82 4.53 22.48
C ARG A 61 10.47 3.50 23.39
N LYS A 62 10.93 2.38 22.82
CA LYS A 62 11.64 1.33 23.59
C LYS A 62 12.90 1.85 24.27
N TRP A 63 13.67 2.72 23.60
CA TRP A 63 14.83 3.35 24.19
C TRP A 63 14.47 4.20 25.42
N CYS A 64 13.42 5.02 25.32
CA CYS A 64 12.93 5.83 26.44
C CYS A 64 12.33 4.98 27.57
N ASP A 65 11.53 3.96 27.24
CA ASP A 65 10.90 3.05 28.22
C ASP A 65 11.95 2.33 29.09
N LEU A 66 13.15 2.11 28.56
CA LEU A 66 14.26 1.46 29.27
C LEU A 66 15.10 2.44 30.12
N GLY A 67 14.78 3.73 30.12
CA GLY A 67 15.49 4.73 30.94
C GLY A 67 16.95 4.92 30.54
N TYR A 68 17.32 4.60 29.30
CA TYR A 68 18.69 4.67 28.80
C TYR A 68 19.21 6.10 28.60
N ASP A 69 18.31 7.07 28.60
CA ASP A 69 18.66 8.49 28.48
C ASP A 69 19.17 9.09 29.80
N GLU A 70 18.64 8.62 30.92
CA GLU A 70 18.94 9.14 32.27
C GLU A 70 20.16 8.46 32.89
N ASN A 71 20.50 7.25 32.42
CA ASN A 71 21.59 6.44 32.96
C ASN A 71 22.76 6.35 31.96
N PRO A 72 23.80 7.19 32.07
CA PRO A 72 24.93 7.20 31.11
C PRO A 72 25.80 5.94 31.15
N GLY A 73 25.67 5.09 32.17
CA GLY A 73 26.25 3.74 32.22
C GLY A 73 25.39 2.67 31.53
N SER A 74 24.20 3.05 31.05
CA SER A 74 23.26 2.14 30.41
C SER A 74 23.61 1.87 28.95
N MET A 75 22.99 0.83 28.39
CA MET A 75 23.30 0.19 27.11
C MET A 75 23.73 1.18 26.01
N LYS A 76 24.89 0.93 25.39
CA LYS A 76 25.39 1.76 24.28
C LYS A 76 24.42 1.71 23.09
N ARG A 77 24.29 2.84 22.38
CA ARG A 77 23.46 2.97 21.15
C ARG A 77 23.69 1.87 20.11
N THR A 78 24.96 1.47 19.92
CA THR A 78 25.33 0.41 18.98
C THR A 78 24.75 -0.95 19.40
N VAL A 79 24.85 -1.26 20.69
CA VAL A 79 24.30 -2.49 21.28
C VAL A 79 22.78 -2.51 21.17
N PHE A 80 22.13 -1.37 21.41
CA PHE A 80 20.68 -1.27 21.24
C PHE A 80 20.25 -1.48 19.78
N LEU A 81 20.93 -0.88 18.81
CA LEU A 81 20.63 -1.04 17.39
C LEU A 81 20.86 -2.46 16.84
N ASP A 82 21.68 -3.26 17.52
CA ASP A 82 21.85 -4.69 17.22
C ASP A 82 20.88 -5.57 18.01
N SER A 83 20.26 -5.05 19.07
CA SER A 83 19.30 -5.79 19.87
C SER A 83 17.95 -5.95 19.14
N GLU A 84 17.26 -7.04 19.46
CA GLU A 84 15.89 -7.31 18.99
C GLU A 84 14.90 -6.20 19.39
N MET A 85 15.21 -5.46 20.47
CA MET A 85 14.38 -4.37 20.99
C MET A 85 14.29 -3.18 20.04
N SER A 86 15.30 -2.94 19.19
CA SER A 86 15.25 -1.86 18.19
C SER A 86 14.33 -2.19 17.01
N GLY A 87 13.93 -3.45 16.87
CA GLY A 87 13.07 -3.94 15.80
C GLY A 87 13.86 -4.46 14.59
N PRO A 88 13.26 -5.34 13.79
CA PRO A 88 13.97 -6.19 12.82
C PRO A 88 14.55 -5.43 11.61
N ARG A 89 14.15 -4.17 11.41
CA ARG A 89 14.56 -3.35 10.25
C ARG A 89 15.71 -2.41 10.59
N LEU A 90 15.87 -2.04 11.86
CA LEU A 90 17.02 -1.27 12.29
C LEU A 90 18.22 -2.21 12.41
N ARG A 91 19.39 -1.66 12.13
CA ARG A 91 20.67 -2.38 12.10
C ARG A 91 21.74 -1.42 12.59
N ASN A 92 22.80 -1.94 13.18
CA ASN A 92 23.96 -1.15 13.59
C ASN A 92 24.86 -0.76 12.40
N CYS A 93 24.31 -0.01 11.46
CA CYS A 93 25.07 0.60 10.37
C CYS A 93 25.32 2.09 10.63
N LYS A 94 26.40 2.63 10.07
CA LYS A 94 26.81 4.04 10.25
C LYS A 94 25.68 5.03 9.96
N THR A 95 24.87 4.75 8.94
CA THR A 95 23.71 5.58 8.57
C THR A 95 22.65 5.61 9.67
N HIS A 96 22.31 4.45 10.26
CA HIS A 96 21.33 4.38 11.34
C HIS A 96 21.87 4.99 12.63
N GLN A 97 23.14 4.77 12.96
CA GLN A 97 23.77 5.41 14.13
C GLN A 97 23.71 6.94 14.04
N ASN A 98 24.01 7.51 12.87
CA ASN A 98 23.93 8.96 12.65
C ASN A 98 22.49 9.48 12.76
N LEU A 99 21.52 8.75 12.17
CA LEU A 99 20.11 9.12 12.23
C LEU A 99 19.50 8.95 13.62
N PHE A 100 20.03 8.04 14.44
CA PHE A 100 19.48 7.70 15.75
C PHE A 100 19.31 8.94 16.63
N SER A 101 20.37 9.72 16.80
CA SER A 101 20.35 10.91 17.67
C SER A 101 19.37 11.98 17.16
N ILE A 102 19.33 12.16 15.84
CA ILE A 102 18.41 13.10 15.18
C ILE A 102 16.95 12.66 15.44
N LYS A 103 16.66 11.37 15.22
CA LYS A 103 15.34 10.78 15.42
C LYS A 103 14.92 10.76 16.88
N LEU A 104 15.84 10.49 17.80
CA LEU A 104 15.61 10.55 19.24
C LEU A 104 15.22 11.96 19.68
N ASN A 105 15.95 12.98 19.22
CA ASN A 105 15.62 14.37 19.52
C ASN A 105 14.28 14.78 18.91
N SER A 106 14.01 14.42 17.64
CA SER A 106 12.69 14.65 17.03
C SER A 106 11.57 13.93 17.76
N PHE A 107 11.81 12.74 18.31
CA PHE A 107 10.83 11.99 19.11
C PHE A 107 10.55 12.68 20.44
N LYS A 108 11.58 13.12 21.16
CA LYS A 108 11.44 13.88 22.41
C LYS A 108 10.71 15.22 22.20
N ARG A 109 10.92 15.87 21.05
CA ARG A 109 10.18 17.08 20.65
C ARG A 109 8.75 16.81 20.18
N GLY A 110 8.34 15.55 20.02
CA GLY A 110 7.02 15.18 19.47
C GLY A 110 6.87 15.38 17.95
N GLU A 111 7.94 15.76 17.25
CA GLU A 111 7.93 15.98 15.79
C GLU A 111 8.01 14.67 15.00
N LEU A 112 8.52 13.60 15.62
CA LEU A 112 8.63 12.30 14.98
C LEU A 112 7.27 11.60 14.93
N GLU A 113 6.42 12.04 14.02
CA GLU A 113 5.16 11.37 13.73
C GLU A 113 5.35 10.20 12.77
N ASN A 114 4.63 9.11 13.06
CA ASN A 114 4.52 7.99 12.13
C ASN A 114 3.76 8.49 10.89
N THR A 115 4.45 8.58 9.75
CA THR A 115 3.90 9.14 8.51
C THR A 115 2.66 8.36 8.01
N ASN A 116 2.46 7.13 8.49
CA ASN A 116 1.24 6.37 8.23
C ASN A 116 0.00 6.97 8.90
N VAL A 117 0.16 7.68 10.02
CA VAL A 117 -0.92 8.41 10.70
C VAL A 117 -1.46 9.51 9.79
N ARG A 118 -0.59 10.27 9.10
CA ARG A 118 -1.00 11.25 8.09
C ARG A 118 -1.77 10.66 6.90
N ARG A 119 -1.68 9.34 6.66
CA ARG A 119 -2.46 8.64 5.62
C ARG A 119 -3.77 8.04 6.12
N GLN A 120 -4.12 8.23 7.40
CA GLN A 120 -5.42 7.81 7.90
C GLN A 120 -6.50 8.71 7.31
N ARG A 121 -6.96 8.37 6.10
CA ARG A 121 -8.17 8.95 5.53
C ARG A 121 -9.31 8.69 6.50
N LYS A 122 -10.10 9.74 6.78
CA LYS A 122 -11.35 9.61 7.54
C LYS A 122 -12.18 8.51 6.88
N ARG A 123 -12.45 7.44 7.62
CA ARG A 123 -13.11 6.25 7.09
C ARG A 123 -14.60 6.55 6.93
N LYS A 124 -15.17 6.23 5.76
CA LYS A 124 -16.61 6.42 5.46
C LYS A 124 -17.52 5.76 6.51
N TYR A 125 -17.10 4.61 7.04
CA TYR A 125 -17.90 3.76 7.94
C TYR A 125 -17.27 3.60 9.34
N GLY A 126 -16.56 4.62 9.83
CA GLY A 126 -15.82 4.53 11.11
C GLY A 126 -16.69 4.20 12.33
N ALA A 127 -17.95 4.66 12.37
CA ALA A 127 -18.87 4.37 13.47
C ALA A 127 -19.29 2.88 13.53
N ILE A 128 -19.53 2.25 12.37
CA ILE A 128 -19.84 0.81 12.30
C ILE A 128 -18.61 0.00 12.67
N GLU A 129 -17.43 0.40 12.18
CA GLU A 129 -16.17 -0.25 12.51
C GLU A 129 -15.92 -0.28 14.03
N LYS A 130 -16.13 0.85 14.72
CA LYS A 130 -16.01 0.91 16.19
C LYS A 130 -16.96 -0.08 16.87
N LYS A 131 -18.24 -0.11 16.49
CA LYS A 131 -19.22 -1.06 17.04
C LYS A 131 -18.85 -2.53 16.78
N LEU A 132 -18.27 -2.84 15.63
CA LEU A 132 -17.81 -4.20 15.32
C LEU A 132 -16.67 -4.62 16.23
N VAL A 133 -15.67 -3.76 16.42
CA VAL A 133 -14.53 -4.00 17.31
C VAL A 133 -15.00 -4.18 18.76
N ASP A 134 -15.86 -3.28 19.25
CA ASP A 134 -16.43 -3.36 20.59
C ASP A 134 -17.22 -4.67 20.79
N TYR A 135 -18.01 -5.09 19.79
CA TYR A 135 -18.75 -6.33 19.82
C TYR A 135 -17.84 -7.57 19.89
N ILE A 136 -16.76 -7.59 19.11
CA ILE A 136 -15.79 -8.69 19.12
C ILE A 136 -15.15 -8.78 20.50
N HIS A 137 -14.64 -7.67 21.05
CA HIS A 137 -14.03 -7.66 22.39
C HIS A 137 -15.00 -8.09 23.50
N ALA A 138 -16.26 -7.61 23.47
CA ALA A 138 -17.27 -8.01 24.43
C ALA A 138 -17.56 -9.53 24.36
N ARG A 139 -17.61 -10.09 23.14
CA ARG A 139 -17.77 -11.53 22.94
C ARG A 139 -16.54 -12.31 23.37
N THR A 140 -15.32 -11.82 23.13
CA THR A 140 -14.09 -12.43 23.63
C THR A 140 -14.11 -12.57 25.15
N LYS A 141 -14.49 -11.50 25.85
CA LYS A 141 -14.58 -11.50 27.32
C LYS A 141 -15.64 -12.47 27.83
N SER A 142 -16.80 -12.51 27.17
CA SER A 142 -17.95 -13.32 27.62
C SER A 142 -17.78 -14.81 27.32
N CYS A 143 -17.09 -15.16 26.24
CA CYS A 143 -16.98 -16.52 25.72
C CYS A 143 -15.58 -17.12 25.92
N ALA A 144 -14.82 -16.70 26.93
CA ALA A 144 -13.48 -17.23 27.18
C ALA A 144 -13.46 -18.77 27.32
N GLN A 145 -14.56 -19.37 27.76
CA GLN A 145 -14.74 -20.82 27.90
C GLN A 145 -15.29 -21.51 26.63
N ASP A 146 -16.00 -20.75 25.79
CA ASP A 146 -16.71 -21.26 24.63
C ASP A 146 -15.81 -21.17 23.39
N LYS A 147 -15.28 -22.31 22.95
CA LYS A 147 -14.39 -22.43 21.76
C LYS A 147 -15.07 -22.06 20.43
N CYS A 148 -16.35 -21.68 20.45
CA CYS A 148 -17.09 -21.29 19.26
C CYS A 148 -16.73 -19.86 18.84
N GLY A 149 -15.80 -19.77 17.88
CA GLY A 149 -15.41 -18.51 17.26
C GLY A 149 -16.59 -17.75 16.64
N LEU A 150 -16.41 -16.45 16.43
CA LEU A 150 -17.41 -15.60 15.78
C LEU A 150 -17.53 -15.96 14.29
N SER A 151 -18.75 -16.33 13.87
CA SER A 151 -19.01 -16.60 12.46
C SER A 151 -19.05 -15.31 11.66
N TRP A 152 -18.55 -15.38 10.43
CA TRP A 152 -18.50 -14.25 9.50
C TRP A 152 -19.90 -13.69 9.18
N ILE A 153 -20.87 -14.59 9.05
CA ILE A 153 -22.28 -14.25 8.81
C ILE A 153 -22.81 -13.39 9.96
N ARG A 154 -22.51 -13.75 11.21
CA ARG A 154 -23.00 -13.01 12.38
C ARG A 154 -22.39 -11.62 12.47
N MET A 155 -21.12 -11.47 12.10
CA MET A 155 -20.48 -10.15 11.99
C MET A 155 -21.16 -9.28 10.92
N LYS A 156 -21.42 -9.82 9.72
CA LYS A 156 -22.14 -9.11 8.66
C LYS A 156 -23.52 -8.65 9.11
N THR A 157 -24.32 -9.54 9.67
CA THR A 157 -25.68 -9.21 10.15
C THR A 157 -25.65 -8.09 11.18
N LYS A 158 -24.70 -8.12 12.13
CA LYS A 158 -24.57 -7.07 13.13
C LYS A 158 -24.16 -5.73 12.53
N CYS A 159 -23.21 -5.72 11.61
CA CYS A 159 -22.80 -4.51 10.91
C CYS A 159 -23.95 -3.86 10.12
N LEU A 160 -24.76 -4.65 9.41
CA LEU A 160 -25.92 -4.14 8.68
C LEU A 160 -26.99 -3.60 9.62
N GLN A 161 -27.25 -4.28 10.75
CA GLN A 161 -28.16 -3.77 11.79
C GLN A 161 -27.70 -2.41 12.32
N TRP A 162 -26.40 -2.25 12.61
CA TRP A 162 -25.88 -0.95 13.08
C TRP A 162 -25.92 0.13 12.00
N ALA A 163 -25.71 -0.22 10.74
CA ALA A 163 -25.84 0.72 9.63
C ALA A 163 -27.27 1.28 9.53
N ASN A 164 -28.27 0.40 9.61
CA ASN A 164 -29.68 0.78 9.61
C ASN A 164 -30.02 1.67 10.81
N ASN A 165 -29.51 1.35 12.00
CA ASN A 165 -29.80 2.11 13.22
C ASN A 165 -29.12 3.49 13.29
N LEU A 166 -27.97 3.66 12.64
CA LEU A 166 -27.24 4.94 12.66
C LEU A 166 -27.82 5.96 11.66
N GLY A 167 -28.59 5.51 10.67
CA GLY A 167 -29.08 6.36 9.58
C GLY A 167 -27.96 6.85 8.65
N GLY A 168 -28.31 7.22 7.41
CA GLY A 168 -27.37 7.85 6.46
C GLY A 168 -26.26 6.94 5.91
N MET A 169 -26.43 5.62 5.98
CA MET A 169 -25.46 4.64 5.44
C MET A 169 -26.09 3.66 4.45
N GLU A 170 -26.97 4.13 3.58
CA GLU A 170 -27.71 3.30 2.60
C GLU A 170 -26.79 2.51 1.66
N ASP A 171 -25.61 3.06 1.35
CA ASP A 171 -24.60 2.40 0.51
C ASP A 171 -23.87 1.24 1.19
N PHE A 172 -24.01 1.06 2.51
CA PHE A 172 -23.14 0.14 3.25
C PHE A 172 -23.57 -1.32 3.05
N ARG A 173 -22.75 -2.07 2.29
CA ARG A 173 -23.02 -3.50 1.98
C ARG A 173 -22.26 -4.52 2.82
N CYS A 174 -21.41 -4.08 3.75
CA CYS A 174 -20.58 -4.95 4.60
C CYS A 174 -19.88 -6.10 3.81
N SER A 175 -19.05 -5.74 2.84
CA SER A 175 -18.33 -6.74 2.03
C SER A 175 -17.36 -7.57 2.87
N ASP A 176 -17.04 -8.78 2.42
CA ASP A 176 -16.07 -9.65 3.08
C ASP A 176 -14.70 -8.96 3.21
N GLN A 177 -14.26 -8.31 2.14
CA GLN A 177 -13.01 -7.55 2.15
C GLN A 177 -13.03 -6.45 3.22
N TRP A 178 -14.14 -5.73 3.36
CA TRP A 178 -14.25 -4.67 4.36
C TRP A 178 -14.10 -5.22 5.78
N ILE A 179 -14.75 -6.35 6.11
CA ILE A 179 -14.57 -7.00 7.42
C ILE A 179 -13.12 -7.44 7.61
N SER A 180 -12.52 -8.10 6.62
CA SER A 180 -11.12 -8.54 6.69
C SER A 180 -10.19 -7.37 6.98
N ASP A 181 -10.35 -6.25 6.28
CA ASP A 181 -9.52 -5.07 6.50
C ASP A 181 -9.77 -4.45 7.88
N VAL A 182 -11.00 -4.45 8.38
CA VAL A 182 -11.32 -3.99 9.75
C VAL A 182 -10.58 -4.87 10.77
N LEU A 183 -10.65 -6.19 10.63
CA LEU A 183 -10.00 -7.12 11.56
C LEU A 183 -8.48 -6.97 11.52
N GLU A 184 -7.89 -6.87 10.33
CA GLU A 184 -6.44 -6.72 10.16
C GLU A 184 -5.94 -5.41 10.78
N ARG A 185 -6.64 -4.30 10.53
CA ARG A 185 -6.26 -2.98 11.08
C ARG A 185 -6.35 -2.89 12.60
N ASN A 186 -7.19 -3.71 13.22
CA ASN A 186 -7.36 -3.76 14.67
C ASN A 186 -6.63 -4.95 15.30
N TYR A 187 -5.73 -5.62 14.56
CA TYR A 187 -4.95 -6.77 15.05
C TYR A 187 -5.82 -7.93 15.57
N LEU A 188 -7.03 -8.08 15.03
CA LEU A 188 -7.97 -9.15 15.36
C LEU A 188 -7.83 -10.37 14.44
N THR A 189 -6.91 -10.33 13.46
CA THR A 189 -6.59 -11.47 12.58
C THR A 189 -5.46 -12.34 13.14
N ARG A 190 -5.57 -13.63 12.83
CA ARG A 190 -4.86 -14.78 13.43
C ARG A 190 -3.34 -14.84 13.24
N ALA A 191 -2.71 -13.86 12.57
CA ALA A 191 -1.31 -13.95 12.14
C ALA A 191 -0.35 -12.91 12.78
N GLY A 192 -0.84 -11.96 13.58
CA GLY A 192 0.00 -10.86 14.10
C GLY A 192 -0.12 -10.55 15.60
N GLY A 193 -0.89 -11.32 16.36
CA GLY A 193 -1.12 -11.05 17.80
C GLY A 193 -1.62 -12.28 18.56
N ALA A 194 -1.16 -13.46 18.16
CA ALA A 194 -1.75 -14.74 18.55
C ALA A 194 -1.34 -15.26 19.94
N GLU A 195 -0.66 -14.47 20.79
CA GLU A 195 -0.28 -14.94 22.13
C GLU A 195 -1.24 -14.48 23.24
N ASP A 196 -1.95 -13.34 23.10
CA ASP A 196 -2.72 -12.79 24.23
C ASP A 196 -4.25 -13.01 24.20
N ALA A 197 -4.87 -13.43 23.08
CA ALA A 197 -6.33 -13.38 22.95
C ALA A 197 -7.06 -14.69 22.64
N GLY A 198 -6.37 -15.82 22.43
CA GLY A 198 -7.00 -17.16 22.35
C GLY A 198 -8.03 -17.40 21.22
N ILE A 199 -8.27 -16.46 20.30
CA ILE A 199 -9.33 -16.62 19.29
C ILE A 199 -8.79 -17.18 17.97
N LYS A 200 -9.33 -18.34 17.59
CA LYS A 200 -9.23 -18.88 16.23
C LYS A 200 -10.41 -18.38 15.39
N VAL A 201 -10.24 -17.28 14.65
CA VAL A 201 -11.17 -16.95 13.56
C VAL A 201 -11.02 -18.02 12.47
N GLN A 202 -12.10 -18.74 12.13
CA GLN A 202 -12.11 -19.66 11.00
C GLN A 202 -12.41 -18.85 9.72
N PRO A 203 -11.51 -18.83 8.73
CA PRO A 203 -11.79 -18.17 7.46
C PRO A 203 -12.94 -18.92 6.76
N ALA A 204 -13.90 -18.17 6.22
CA ALA A 204 -14.91 -18.72 5.34
C ALA A 204 -14.24 -19.19 4.05
N GLY A 205 -14.19 -20.51 3.86
CA GLY A 205 -13.88 -21.23 2.61
C GLY A 205 -13.07 -20.48 1.55
N MET A 206 -11.74 -20.60 1.60
CA MET A 206 -10.90 -20.47 0.40
C MET A 206 -11.22 -21.62 -0.56
N ARG A 207 -12.28 -21.49 -1.35
CA ARG A 207 -12.40 -22.24 -2.61
C ARG A 207 -11.61 -21.49 -3.66
N GLY A 208 -10.36 -21.89 -3.88
CA GLY A 208 -9.54 -21.34 -4.96
C GLY A 208 -8.10 -21.85 -4.96
N PHE A 209 -7.82 -22.76 -5.89
CA PHE A 209 -6.49 -23.17 -6.37
C PHE A 209 -5.61 -24.04 -5.48
N ALA A 210 -5.97 -25.31 -5.38
CA ALA A 210 -4.98 -26.39 -5.31
C ALA A 210 -5.44 -27.60 -6.14
N ARG A 211 -5.11 -27.60 -7.44
CA ARG A 211 -4.97 -28.85 -8.20
C ARG A 211 -3.48 -29.09 -8.40
N LYS A 212 -2.83 -29.71 -7.41
CA LYS A 212 -1.60 -30.46 -7.68
C LYS A 212 -2.06 -31.79 -8.29
N ALA A 213 -1.83 -31.95 -9.59
CA ALA A 213 -1.96 -33.24 -10.24
C ALA A 213 -0.94 -34.21 -9.62
N VAL A 214 -1.43 -35.16 -8.84
CA VAL A 214 -0.65 -36.32 -8.40
C VAL A 214 -0.52 -37.22 -9.62
N LYS A 215 0.64 -37.17 -10.28
CA LYS A 215 1.00 -38.10 -11.34
C LYS A 215 1.37 -39.42 -10.67
N MET A 216 0.42 -40.35 -10.57
CA MET A 216 0.72 -41.73 -10.15
C MET A 216 1.61 -42.37 -11.21
N LYS A 217 2.83 -42.76 -10.82
CA LYS A 217 3.66 -43.68 -11.59
C LYS A 217 3.17 -45.09 -11.27
N THR A 218 2.53 -45.74 -12.23
CA THR A 218 2.38 -47.20 -12.24
C THR A 218 3.77 -47.82 -12.48
N ALA A 219 4.15 -48.77 -11.63
CA ALA A 219 5.34 -49.58 -11.84
C ALA A 219 5.04 -50.67 -12.89
N PRO A 220 5.95 -50.95 -13.84
CA PRO A 220 5.81 -52.11 -14.70
C PRO A 220 6.20 -53.39 -13.93
N SER A 221 5.33 -54.38 -14.03
CA SER A 221 5.53 -55.78 -13.67
C SER A 221 6.57 -56.46 -14.56
#